data_AF-A0A4P9K8I8-F1
#
_entry.id   AF-A0A4P9K8I8-F1
#
_cell.length_a   1.000
_cell.length_b   1.000
_cell.length_c   1.000
_cell.angle_alpha   90.00
_cell.angle_beta   90.00
_cell.angle_gamma   90.00
#
_symmetry.space_group_name_H-M   'P 1'
#
loop_
_entity.id
_entity.type
_entity.pdbx_description
1 polymer ?
#
loop_
_entity_poly.entity_id
_entity_poly.type
_entity_poly.pdbx_seq_one_letter_code
_entity_poly.pdbx_strand_id
1 'polypeptide(L)'
;MSEEKTPLHWIQLELIPLANFEDRFDTMMAWWNPDEGLLEGADEVIWQMIEQAKQTGHVESQLGSSIEITEPLKKTTELAAILAQFFWVVPRPVKEPFEKIEENEEHKQEPVSLQ
;
A
#
# COMPACT_ATOMS: atom_id res chain seq x y z
N MET A 1 -20.68 28.16 -2.03
CA MET A 1 -19.33 27.83 -2.53
C MET A 1 -19.17 26.35 -2.35
N SER A 2 -19.14 25.60 -3.44
CA SER A 2 -18.93 24.16 -3.40
C SER A 2 -17.44 23.94 -3.20
N GLU A 3 -17.03 23.31 -2.10
CA GLU A 3 -15.67 22.79 -1.97
C GLU A 3 -15.46 21.78 -3.11
N GLU A 4 -14.70 22.16 -4.13
CA GLU A 4 -14.20 21.21 -5.12
C GLU A 4 -13.24 20.28 -4.39
N LYS A 5 -13.76 19.11 -3.96
CA LYS A 5 -12.94 18.04 -3.43
C LYS A 5 -12.00 17.59 -4.54
N THR A 6 -10.74 18.04 -4.49
CA THR A 6 -9.69 17.54 -5.38
C THR A 6 -9.67 16.01 -5.26
N PRO A 7 -9.79 15.25 -6.37
CA PRO A 7 -9.77 13.81 -6.26
C PRO A 7 -8.38 13.37 -5.78
N LEU A 8 -8.36 12.54 -4.75
CA LEU A 8 -7.12 11.95 -4.23
C LEU A 8 -6.75 10.77 -5.13
N HIS A 9 -5.98 11.04 -6.18
CA HIS A 9 -5.52 10.05 -7.15
C HIS A 9 -4.35 9.21 -6.63
N TRP A 10 -3.70 9.66 -5.57
CA TRP A 10 -2.55 9.00 -4.98
C TRP A 10 -2.93 8.25 -3.71
N ILE A 11 -2.31 7.09 -3.52
CA ILE A 11 -2.49 6.23 -2.35
C ILE A 11 -1.11 5.97 -1.77
N GLN A 12 -0.89 6.44 -0.55
CA GLN A 12 0.24 6.00 0.26
C GLN A 12 -0.01 4.56 0.73
N LEU A 13 0.98 3.71 0.55
CA LEU A 13 1.00 2.32 0.96
C LEU A 13 2.09 2.16 2.01
N GLU A 14 1.69 1.93 3.25
CA GLU A 14 2.60 1.41 4.28
C GLU A 14 2.60 -0.11 4.17
N LEU A 15 3.78 -0.68 3.93
CA LEU A 15 3.98 -2.12 3.72
C LEU A 15 4.74 -2.68 4.92
N ILE A 16 4.01 -3.40 5.76
CA ILE A 16 4.55 -4.01 6.98
C ILE A 16 4.80 -5.49 6.69
N PRO A 17 6.04 -6.00 6.83
CA PRO A 17 6.34 -7.40 6.55
C PRO A 17 5.45 -8.36 7.36
N LEU A 18 5.03 -9.46 6.74
CA LEU A 18 4.40 -10.54 7.51
C LEU A 18 5.43 -11.20 8.43
N ALA A 19 4.97 -11.83 9.52
CA ALA A 19 5.83 -12.40 10.56
C ALA A 19 6.92 -13.37 10.04
N ASN A 20 6.66 -14.08 8.95
CA ASN A 20 7.61 -15.01 8.32
C ASN A 20 8.62 -14.32 7.37
N PHE A 21 8.52 -13.01 7.20
CA PHE A 21 9.37 -12.18 6.34
C PHE A 21 10.02 -10.99 7.06
N GLU A 22 9.81 -10.81 8.38
CA GLU A 22 10.39 -9.72 9.18
C GLU A 22 11.94 -9.70 9.12
N ASP A 23 12.60 -10.85 9.01
CA ASP A 23 14.06 -10.93 8.87
C ASP A 23 14.57 -10.55 7.46
N ARG A 24 13.66 -10.42 6.49
CA ARG A 24 13.99 -10.21 5.06
C ARG A 24 13.65 -8.82 4.56
N PHE A 25 12.67 -8.17 5.16
CA PHE A 25 12.19 -6.87 4.74
C PHE A 25 11.98 -5.99 5.96
N ASP A 26 12.31 -4.70 5.83
CA ASP A 26 11.87 -3.67 6.76
C ASP A 26 10.48 -3.15 6.37
N THR A 27 9.84 -2.41 7.27
CA THR A 27 8.64 -1.63 6.92
C THR A 27 9.02 -0.55 5.91
N MET A 28 8.23 -0.43 4.85
CA MET A 28 8.51 0.48 3.74
C MET A 28 7.28 1.28 3.33
N MET A 29 7.52 2.44 2.71
CA MET A 29 6.48 3.34 2.24
C MET A 29 6.55 3.46 0.72
N ALA A 30 5.42 3.32 0.06
CA ALA A 30 5.28 3.56 -1.37
C ALA A 30 4.08 4.48 -1.65
N TRP A 31 4.06 5.10 -2.82
CA TRP A 31 2.98 5.96 -3.28
C TRP A 31 2.52 5.50 -4.65
N TRP A 32 1.27 5.10 -4.73
CA TRP A 32 0.71 4.45 -5.89
C TRP A 32 -0.39 5.31 -6.51
N ASN A 33 -0.32 5.50 -7.83
CA ASN A 33 -1.37 6.12 -8.63
C ASN A 33 -1.95 5.06 -9.60
N PRO A 34 -3.13 4.48 -9.32
CA PRO A 34 -3.77 3.49 -10.20
C PRO A 34 -4.16 4.05 -11.57
N ASP A 35 -4.54 5.32 -11.64
CA ASP A 35 -5.06 5.93 -12.87
C ASP A 35 -3.95 6.07 -13.92
N GLU A 36 -2.76 6.45 -13.47
CA GLU A 36 -1.57 6.60 -14.33
C GLU A 36 -0.70 5.34 -14.39
N GLY A 37 -0.91 4.38 -13.49
CA GLY A 37 -0.09 3.19 -13.36
C GLY A 37 1.32 3.51 -12.84
N LEU A 38 1.43 4.49 -11.93
CA LEU A 38 2.71 4.93 -11.36
C LEU A 38 2.89 4.40 -9.94
N LEU A 39 4.13 4.10 -9.59
CA LEU A 39 4.53 3.71 -8.24
C LEU A 39 5.83 4.44 -7.87
N GLU A 40 5.79 5.26 -6.83
CA GLU A 40 6.91 6.06 -6.35
C GLU A 40 7.29 5.66 -4.93
N GLY A 41 8.55 5.91 -4.55
CA GLY A 41 9.08 5.60 -3.22
C GLY A 41 9.23 4.11 -2.91
N ALA A 42 8.66 3.23 -3.73
CA ALA A 42 8.81 1.78 -3.61
C ALA A 42 10.26 1.35 -3.83
N ASP A 43 10.74 0.46 -2.97
CA ASP A 43 12.05 -0.15 -3.08
C ASP A 43 12.12 -1.07 -4.31
N GLU A 44 13.33 -1.32 -4.82
CA GLU A 44 13.59 -2.15 -6.01
C GLU A 44 12.97 -3.55 -5.87
N VAL A 45 12.91 -4.07 -4.65
CA VAL A 45 12.30 -5.37 -4.37
C VAL A 45 10.82 -5.43 -4.75
N ILE A 46 10.06 -4.35 -4.56
CA ILE A 46 8.64 -4.30 -4.92
C ILE A 46 8.48 -4.37 -6.44
N TRP A 47 9.35 -3.67 -7.17
CA TRP A 47 9.38 -3.75 -8.63
C TRP A 47 9.70 -5.15 -9.11
N GLN A 48 10.66 -5.83 -8.48
CA GLN A 48 10.98 -7.23 -8.80
C GLN A 48 9.81 -8.17 -8.53
N MET A 49 9.07 -8.01 -7.43
CA MET A 49 7.86 -8.78 -7.13
C MET A 49 6.78 -8.58 -8.20
N ILE A 50 6.56 -7.33 -8.63
CA ILE A 50 5.58 -7.01 -9.67
C ILE A 50 5.97 -7.64 -11.01
N GLU A 51 7.24 -7.53 -11.41
CA GLU A 51 7.72 -8.13 -12.66
C GLU A 51 7.67 -9.66 -12.62
N GLN A 52 8.04 -10.27 -11.49
CA GLN A 52 7.92 -11.72 -11.32
C GLN A 52 6.46 -12.19 -11.44
N ALA A 53 5.52 -11.46 -10.83
CA ALA A 53 4.11 -11.77 -10.91
C ALA A 53 3.59 -11.64 -12.36
N LYS A 54 4.01 -10.61 -13.10
CA LYS A 54 3.70 -10.44 -14.53
C LYS A 54 4.28 -11.56 -15.39
N GLN A 55 5.51 -12.00 -15.14
CA GLN A 55 6.15 -13.10 -15.87
C GLN A 55 5.44 -14.43 -15.61
N THR A 56 5.00 -14.66 -14.38
CA THR A 56 4.22 -15.86 -13.99
C THR A 56 2.79 -15.79 -14.54
N GLY A 57 2.25 -14.58 -14.73
CA GLY A 57 0.90 -14.30 -15.22
C GLY A 57 -0.21 -14.54 -14.18
N HIS A 58 0.13 -15.00 -12.98
CA HIS A 58 -0.81 -15.20 -11.89
C HIS A 58 -0.14 -15.19 -10.52
N VAL A 59 -0.94 -15.00 -9.48
CA VAL A 59 -0.55 -15.15 -8.07
C VAL A 59 -1.60 -15.95 -7.30
N GLU A 60 -1.15 -16.79 -6.37
CA GLU A 60 -2.04 -17.45 -5.43
C GLU A 60 -2.53 -16.45 -4.38
N SER A 61 -3.85 -16.35 -4.24
CA SER A 61 -4.51 -15.63 -3.16
C SER A 61 -4.51 -16.48 -1.90
N GLN A 62 -4.48 -15.82 -0.73
CA GLN A 62 -4.60 -16.47 0.58
C GLN A 62 -5.89 -17.29 0.74
N LEU A 63 -6.91 -17.05 -0.10
CA LEU A 63 -8.18 -17.79 -0.13
C LEU A 63 -8.14 -19.05 -1.02
N GLY A 64 -6.97 -19.43 -1.55
CA GLY A 64 -6.79 -20.62 -2.39
C GLY A 64 -7.28 -20.44 -3.83
N SER A 65 -7.58 -19.21 -4.25
CA SER A 65 -7.87 -18.86 -5.65
C SER A 65 -6.63 -18.31 -6.35
N SER A 66 -6.52 -18.53 -7.66
CA SER A 66 -5.50 -17.87 -8.49
C SER A 66 -6.05 -16.56 -9.04
N ILE A 67 -5.26 -15.48 -8.94
CA ILE A 67 -5.57 -14.16 -9.51
C ILE A 67 -4.66 -13.97 -10.72
N GLU A 68 -5.25 -13.74 -11.88
CA GLU A 68 -4.52 -13.42 -13.11
C GLU A 68 -3.87 -12.03 -13.00
N ILE A 69 -2.60 -11.92 -13.40
CA ILE A 69 -1.83 -10.68 -13.36
C ILE A 69 -1.61 -10.19 -14.79
N THR A 70 -2.05 -8.96 -15.06
CA THR A 70 -1.97 -8.34 -16.38
C THR A 70 -1.45 -6.90 -16.31
N GLU A 71 -2.10 -6.05 -15.53
CA GLU A 71 -1.77 -4.64 -15.35
C GLU A 71 -1.78 -4.29 -13.85
N PRO A 72 -0.84 -4.84 -13.07
CA PRO A 72 -0.89 -4.74 -11.61
C PRO A 72 -0.90 -3.30 -11.11
N LEU A 73 -0.17 -2.40 -11.77
CA LEU A 73 -0.14 -0.98 -11.39
C LEU A 73 -1.43 -0.21 -11.67
N LYS A 74 -2.37 -0.77 -12.43
CA LYS A 74 -3.68 -0.12 -12.70
C LYS A 74 -4.84 -0.83 -12.01
N LYS A 75 -4.65 -2.09 -11.64
CA LYS A 75 -5.70 -2.94 -11.06
C LYS A 75 -5.40 -3.19 -9.59
N THR A 76 -6.18 -2.55 -8.72
CA THR A 76 -6.05 -2.65 -7.26
C THR A 76 -5.97 -4.08 -6.76
N THR A 77 -6.82 -4.96 -7.27
CA THR A 77 -6.84 -6.37 -6.87
C THR A 77 -5.54 -7.09 -7.21
N GLU A 78 -4.92 -6.77 -8.34
CA GLU A 78 -3.68 -7.42 -8.79
C GLU A 78 -2.49 -6.95 -7.93
N LEU A 79 -2.30 -5.63 -7.76
CA LEU A 79 -1.23 -5.12 -6.89
C LEU A 79 -1.41 -5.58 -5.44
N ALA A 80 -2.62 -5.51 -4.91
CA ALA A 80 -2.91 -5.97 -3.55
C ALA A 80 -2.60 -7.46 -3.39
N ALA A 81 -2.95 -8.30 -4.37
CA ALA A 81 -2.66 -9.72 -4.32
C ALA A 81 -1.15 -10.02 -4.32
N ILE A 82 -0.37 -9.28 -5.14
CA ILE A 82 1.09 -9.41 -5.16
C ILE A 82 1.69 -9.02 -3.82
N LEU A 83 1.33 -7.84 -3.30
CA LEU A 83 1.89 -7.32 -2.04
C LEU A 83 1.47 -8.15 -0.82
N ALA A 84 0.23 -8.63 -0.78
CA ALA A 84 -0.33 -9.42 0.33
C ALA A 84 0.32 -10.80 0.50
N GLN A 85 1.13 -11.25 -0.46
CA GLN A 85 1.95 -12.46 -0.26
C GLN A 85 3.10 -12.24 0.73
N PHE A 86 3.52 -10.99 0.93
CA PHE A 86 4.72 -10.65 1.70
C PHE A 86 4.48 -9.61 2.80
N PHE A 87 3.45 -8.76 2.66
CA PHE A 87 3.20 -7.63 3.54
C PHE A 87 1.72 -7.52 3.97
N TRP A 88 1.50 -7.00 5.16
CA TRP A 88 0.29 -6.24 5.46
C TRP A 88 0.35 -4.89 4.75
N VAL A 89 -0.69 -4.58 3.98
CA VAL A 89 -0.79 -3.33 3.21
C VAL A 89 -1.77 -2.41 3.91
N VAL A 90 -1.30 -1.24 4.34
CA VAL A 90 -2.13 -0.19 4.95
C VAL A 90 -2.25 0.98 3.97
N PRO A 91 -3.37 1.10 3.23
CA PRO A 91 -3.56 2.15 2.25
C PRO A 91 -4.11 3.42 2.90
N ARG A 92 -3.60 4.58 2.46
CA ARG A 92 -4.10 5.90 2.85
C ARG A 92 -4.16 6.83 1.63
N PRO A 93 -5.31 7.45 1.32
CA PRO A 93 -5.39 8.38 0.21
C PRO A 93 -4.62 9.67 0.54
N VAL A 94 -3.86 10.18 -0.43
CA VAL A 94 -3.03 11.40 -0.31
C VAL A 94 -3.19 12.25 -1.56
N LYS A 95 -2.83 13.53 -1.47
CA LYS A 95 -2.96 14.46 -2.61
C LYS A 95 -1.84 14.25 -3.62
N GLU A 96 -0.63 14.00 -3.14
CA GLU A 96 0.58 13.86 -3.93
C GLU A 96 1.57 12.89 -3.25
N PRO A 97 2.53 12.32 -3.99
CA PRO A 97 3.55 11.47 -3.40
C PRO A 97 4.41 12.26 -2.40
N PHE A 98 4.87 11.58 -1.35
CA PHE A 98 5.70 12.16 -0.28
C PHE A 98 5.05 13.31 0.53
N GLU A 99 3.73 13.50 0.43
CA GLU A 99 2.99 14.42 1.30
C GLU A 99 3.30 14.09 2.77
N LYS A 100 3.86 15.05 3.51
CA LYS A 100 4.09 14.91 4.94
C LYS A 100 2.74 15.02 5.64
N ILE A 101 2.21 13.88 6.03
CA ILE A 101 0.97 13.83 6.80
C ILE A 101 1.34 14.19 8.23
N GLU A 102 0.93 15.37 8.68
CA GLU A 102 0.96 15.71 10.10
C GLU A 102 -0.01 14.74 10.81
N GLU A 103 0.54 13.83 11.62
CA GLU A 103 -0.27 13.00 12.51
C GLU A 103 -0.97 13.94 13.49
N ASN A 104 -2.27 14.14 13.33
CA ASN A 104 -3.06 14.79 14.37
C ASN A 104 -3.00 13.90 15.61
N GLU A 105 -2.20 14.30 16.61
CA GLU A 105 -2.20 13.76 17.96
C GLU A 105 -3.56 14.05 18.64
N GLU A 106 -4.65 13.44 18.20
CA GLU A 106 -5.89 13.38 18.95
C GLU A 106 -6.06 11.97 19.50
N HIS A 107 -5.53 11.76 20.72
CA HIS A 107 -6.17 11.12 21.88
C HIS A 107 -5.12 10.77 22.95
N LYS A 108 -4.52 11.79 23.58
CA LYS A 108 -4.07 11.63 24.98
C LYS A 108 -5.32 11.64 25.85
N GLN A 109 -5.90 10.47 26.11
CA GLN A 109 -6.81 10.32 27.24
C GLN A 109 -6.01 10.61 28.50
N GLU A 110 -6.19 11.80 29.08
CA GLU A 110 -5.71 12.10 30.43
C GLU A 110 -6.32 11.06 31.39
N PRO A 111 -5.52 10.43 32.27
CA PRO A 111 -6.09 9.60 33.31
C PRO A 111 -6.93 10.49 34.24
N VAL A 112 -8.25 10.26 34.25
CA VAL A 112 -9.15 10.84 35.25
C VAL A 112 -8.63 10.43 36.62
N SER A 113 -8.00 11.38 37.31
CA SER A 113 -7.63 11.20 38.72
C SER A 113 -8.92 11.22 39.53
N LEU A 114 -9.39 10.04 39.93
CA LEU A 114 -10.41 9.89 40.96
C LEU A 114 -9.80 10.33 42.29
N GLN A 115 -10.24 11.48 42.79
CA GLN A 115 -10.05 11.87 44.19
C GLN A 115 -11.10 11.23 45.08
#